data_AF-A0A3C1S9X1-F1
#
_entry.id   AF-A0A3C1S9X1-F1
#
_cell.length_a   1.000
_cell.length_b   1.000
_cell.length_c   1.000
_cell.angle_alpha   90.00
_cell.angle_beta   90.00
_cell.angle_gamma   90.00
#
_symmetry.space_group_name_H-M   'P 1'
#
loop_
_entity.id
_entity.type
_entity.pdbx_description
1 polymer ?
#
loop_
_entity_poly.entity_id
_entity_poly.type
_entity_poly.pdbx_seq_one_letter_code
_entity_poly.pdbx_strand_id
1 'polypeptide(L)'
;LAAVAAGGIAMLLVGWRLRESRRGYALILQGGAVGILYLDLFAAAKLYHLIPMGLAFTLMTALVALSGVLAILQDAQGLAAFGAAGGFLAPVLTSTGGGSHVMLFSYYALLNLGILGIAWFKSWRPLNLIGFAFTFAIGTVWGSNYYQPAHFATTEPFLIFFFLLYVAVSILFAHRQPPNLKGFVDGSLVFGLPAIAFALQSALIRQYEYGTSLSALSMSAFYIGLATWLWRSRIDGMRMLTESF
;
A
#
# COMPACT_ATOMS: atom_id res chain seq x y z
N LEU A 1 0.45 -18.76 -23.08
CA LEU A 1 0.79 -18.64 -21.65
C LEU A 1 2.24 -19.04 -21.41
N ALA A 2 2.64 -20.33 -21.51
CA ALA A 2 4.04 -20.73 -21.26
C ALA A 2 5.11 -19.97 -22.07
N ALA A 3 4.90 -19.72 -23.37
CA ALA A 3 5.82 -18.91 -24.19
C ALA A 3 5.86 -17.43 -23.77
N VAL A 4 4.73 -16.89 -23.28
CA VAL A 4 4.62 -15.52 -22.76
C VAL A 4 5.35 -15.40 -21.42
N ALA A 5 5.17 -16.39 -20.54
CA ALA A 5 5.93 -16.49 -19.29
C ALA A 5 7.44 -16.59 -19.53
N ALA A 6 7.86 -17.46 -20.45
CA ALA A 6 9.27 -17.59 -20.83
C ALA A 6 9.83 -16.27 -21.41
N GLY A 7 9.05 -15.60 -22.26
CA GLY A 7 9.39 -14.28 -22.79
C GLY A 7 9.53 -13.21 -21.69
N GLY A 8 8.59 -13.17 -20.74
CA GLY A 8 8.64 -12.27 -19.58
C GLY A 8 9.86 -12.51 -18.70
N ILE A 9 10.19 -13.77 -18.41
CA ILE A 9 11.41 -14.13 -17.66
C ILE A 9 12.66 -13.71 -18.43
N ALA A 10 12.71 -13.96 -19.74
CA ALA A 10 13.83 -13.54 -20.58
C ALA A 10 14.00 -12.00 -20.56
N MET A 11 12.91 -11.24 -20.66
CA MET A 11 12.93 -9.78 -20.56
C MET A 11 13.44 -9.30 -19.19
N LEU A 12 13.05 -9.95 -18.08
CA LEU A 12 13.59 -9.65 -16.75
C LEU A 12 15.10 -9.90 -16.68
N LEU A 13 15.58 -11.03 -17.19
CA LEU A 13 17.00 -11.40 -17.19
C LEU A 13 17.83 -10.46 -18.07
N VAL A 14 17.34 -10.13 -19.26
CA VAL A 14 17.99 -9.16 -20.16
C VAL A 14 18.00 -7.77 -19.52
N GLY A 15 16.91 -7.36 -18.90
CA GLY A 15 16.83 -6.08 -18.20
C GLY A 15 17.81 -6.03 -17.03
N TRP A 16 17.96 -7.12 -16.28
CA TRP A 16 18.95 -7.23 -15.20
C TRP A 16 20.39 -7.07 -15.72
N ARG A 17 20.73 -7.72 -16.84
CA ARG A 17 22.07 -7.57 -17.45
C ARG A 17 22.31 -6.14 -17.96
N LEU A 18 21.30 -5.48 -18.51
CA LEU A 18 21.42 -4.11 -19.05
C LEU A 18 21.46 -3.02 -17.97
N ARG A 19 21.28 -3.35 -16.68
CA ARG A 19 21.17 -2.36 -15.61
C ARG A 19 22.41 -1.45 -15.49
N GLU A 20 23.60 -1.96 -15.81
CA GLU A 20 24.87 -1.23 -15.66
C GLU A 20 25.25 -0.42 -16.91
N SER A 21 24.78 -0.84 -18.10
CA SER A 21 25.10 -0.15 -19.36
C SER A 21 24.01 0.82 -19.82
N ARG A 22 22.73 0.47 -19.65
CA ARG A 22 21.58 1.24 -20.17
C ARG A 22 20.38 1.18 -19.20
N ARG A 23 20.54 1.83 -18.05
CA ARG A 23 19.56 1.83 -16.95
C ARG A 23 18.13 2.17 -17.39
N GLY A 24 17.93 3.18 -18.24
CA GLY A 24 16.59 3.56 -18.71
C GLY A 24 15.88 2.42 -19.48
N TYR A 25 16.58 1.77 -20.40
CA TYR A 25 16.05 0.62 -21.16
C TYR A 25 15.82 -0.59 -20.25
N ALA A 26 16.72 -0.86 -19.31
CA ALA A 26 16.57 -1.93 -18.33
C ALA A 26 15.28 -1.81 -17.52
N LEU A 27 14.95 -0.60 -17.06
CA LEU A 27 13.76 -0.35 -16.24
C LEU A 27 12.46 -0.51 -17.02
N ILE A 28 12.40 -0.01 -18.26
CA ILE A 28 11.23 -0.19 -19.12
C ILE A 28 11.03 -1.68 -19.42
N LEU A 29 12.12 -2.39 -19.74
CA LEU A 29 12.06 -3.80 -20.06
C LEU A 29 11.62 -4.64 -18.86
N GLN A 30 12.15 -4.37 -17.67
CA GLN A 30 11.75 -5.06 -16.43
C GLN A 30 10.31 -4.73 -16.02
N GLY A 31 9.90 -3.46 -16.12
CA GLY A 31 8.52 -3.06 -15.82
C GLY A 31 7.52 -3.75 -16.76
N GLY A 32 7.82 -3.75 -18.06
CA GLY A 32 7.02 -4.48 -19.05
C GLY A 32 7.00 -5.99 -18.78
N ALA A 33 8.14 -6.58 -18.42
CA ALA A 33 8.22 -7.99 -18.09
C ALA A 33 7.39 -8.38 -16.85
N VAL A 34 7.45 -7.58 -15.78
CA VAL A 34 6.59 -7.76 -14.59
C VAL A 34 5.12 -7.67 -14.98
N GLY A 35 4.74 -6.66 -15.78
CA GLY A 35 3.36 -6.50 -16.25
C GLY A 35 2.87 -7.70 -17.08
N ILE A 36 3.70 -8.19 -18.02
CA ILE A 36 3.37 -9.36 -18.85
C ILE A 36 3.20 -10.61 -18.00
N LEU A 37 4.14 -10.89 -17.09
CA LEU A 37 4.07 -12.05 -16.19
C LEU A 37 2.83 -11.97 -15.30
N TYR A 38 2.49 -10.77 -14.84
CA TYR A 38 1.32 -10.55 -14.01
C TYR A 38 0.02 -10.84 -14.78
N LEU A 39 -0.12 -10.32 -16.00
CA LEU A 39 -1.28 -10.57 -16.86
C LEU A 39 -1.36 -12.05 -17.27
N ASP A 40 -0.23 -12.71 -17.52
CA ASP A 40 -0.16 -14.12 -17.87
C ASP A 40 -0.63 -15.00 -16.70
N LEU A 41 -0.14 -14.74 -15.47
CA LEU A 41 -0.60 -15.42 -14.26
C LEU A 41 -2.09 -15.20 -14.00
N PHE A 42 -2.56 -13.97 -14.18
CA PHE A 42 -3.97 -13.63 -14.04
C PHE A 42 -4.84 -14.40 -15.06
N ALA A 43 -4.45 -14.40 -16.32
CA ALA A 43 -5.16 -15.12 -17.37
C ALA A 43 -5.14 -16.63 -17.14
N ALA A 44 -3.99 -17.20 -16.78
CA ALA A 44 -3.84 -18.60 -16.47
C ALA A 44 -4.77 -19.03 -15.33
N ALA A 45 -4.94 -18.20 -14.30
CA ALA A 45 -5.73 -18.54 -13.13
C ALA A 45 -7.23 -18.30 -13.32
N LYS A 46 -7.63 -17.11 -13.81
CA LYS A 46 -9.05 -16.70 -13.85
C LYS A 46 -9.74 -16.92 -15.20
N LEU A 47 -9.05 -16.72 -16.32
CA LEU A 47 -9.65 -16.88 -17.65
C LEU A 47 -9.64 -18.35 -18.07
N TYR A 48 -8.49 -19.02 -17.89
CA TYR A 48 -8.29 -20.37 -18.41
C TYR A 48 -8.28 -21.47 -17.34
N HIS A 49 -8.29 -21.13 -16.05
CA HIS A 49 -8.31 -22.09 -14.94
C HIS A 49 -7.18 -23.14 -14.99
N LEU A 50 -6.04 -22.80 -15.60
CA LEU A 50 -4.87 -23.68 -15.73
C LEU A 50 -4.15 -23.91 -14.40
N ILE A 51 -4.19 -22.92 -13.51
CA ILE A 51 -3.51 -22.98 -12.21
C ILE A 51 -4.51 -22.71 -11.08
N PRO A 52 -4.35 -23.37 -9.93
CA PRO A 52 -5.16 -23.09 -8.75
C PRO A 52 -5.03 -21.63 -8.32
N MET A 53 -6.14 -21.02 -7.91
CA MET A 53 -6.18 -19.61 -7.49
C MET A 53 -5.17 -19.31 -6.37
N GLY A 54 -5.01 -20.22 -5.41
CA GLY A 54 -4.02 -20.08 -4.33
C GLY A 54 -2.58 -19.98 -4.84
N LEU A 55 -2.22 -20.82 -5.82
CA LEU A 55 -0.88 -20.80 -6.42
C LEU A 55 -0.67 -19.51 -7.24
N ALA A 56 -1.69 -19.06 -7.98
CA ALA A 56 -1.65 -17.79 -8.69
C ALA A 56 -1.40 -16.61 -7.74
N PHE A 57 -2.14 -16.56 -6.62
CA PHE A 57 -1.92 -15.55 -5.59
C PHE A 57 -0.49 -15.57 -5.03
N THR A 58 0.04 -16.75 -4.70
CA THR A 58 1.42 -16.88 -4.21
C THR A 58 2.43 -16.36 -5.23
N LEU A 59 2.29 -16.74 -6.51
CA LEU A 59 3.18 -16.29 -7.58
C LEU A 59 3.08 -14.78 -7.85
N MET A 60 1.87 -14.23 -7.87
CA MET A 60 1.66 -12.79 -8.06
C MET A 60 2.26 -12.00 -6.89
N THR A 61 2.14 -12.51 -5.66
CA THR A 61 2.77 -11.90 -4.47
C THR A 61 4.29 -11.95 -4.55
N ALA A 62 4.85 -13.10 -4.93
CA ALA A 62 6.29 -13.24 -5.15
C ALA A 62 6.80 -12.29 -6.24
N LEU A 63 6.02 -12.09 -7.30
CA LEU A 63 6.35 -11.14 -8.38
C LEU A 63 6.36 -9.68 -7.88
N VAL A 64 5.40 -9.31 -7.03
CA VAL A 64 5.39 -7.98 -6.39
C VAL A 64 6.62 -7.80 -5.49
N ALA A 65 6.92 -8.79 -4.65
CA ALA A 65 8.11 -8.76 -3.79
C ALA A 65 9.40 -8.64 -4.60
N LEU A 66 9.53 -9.43 -5.68
CA LEU A 66 10.65 -9.37 -6.61
C LEU A 66 10.76 -7.97 -7.25
N SER A 67 9.65 -7.40 -7.72
CA SER A 67 9.64 -6.05 -8.30
C SER A 67 10.06 -4.98 -7.28
N GLY A 68 9.68 -5.12 -6.01
CA GLY A 68 10.10 -4.24 -4.92
C GLY A 68 11.60 -4.34 -4.64
N VAL A 69 12.15 -5.56 -4.58
CA VAL A 69 13.60 -5.78 -4.42
C VAL A 69 14.37 -5.20 -5.61
N LEU A 70 13.94 -5.48 -6.84
CA LEU A 70 14.54 -4.93 -8.05
C LEU A 70 14.50 -3.40 -8.06
N ALA A 71 13.40 -2.81 -7.60
CA ALA A 71 13.24 -1.37 -7.51
C ALA A 71 14.20 -0.75 -6.50
N ILE A 72 14.36 -1.34 -5.31
CA ILE A 72 15.34 -0.87 -4.31
C ILE A 72 16.76 -0.94 -4.89
N LEU A 73 17.14 -2.08 -5.48
CA LEU A 73 18.48 -2.31 -6.01
C LEU A 73 18.82 -1.39 -7.20
N GLN A 74 17.81 -0.99 -7.98
CA GLN A 74 18.00 -0.15 -9.17
C GLN A 74 17.51 1.29 -8.98
N ASP A 75 17.21 1.71 -7.75
CA ASP A 75 16.64 3.02 -7.40
C ASP A 75 15.50 3.45 -8.35
N ALA A 76 14.59 2.52 -8.62
CA ALA A 76 13.61 2.64 -9.69
C ALA A 76 12.19 2.71 -9.15
N GLN A 77 11.78 3.91 -8.75
CA GLN A 77 10.44 4.16 -8.22
C GLN A 77 9.32 3.67 -9.14
N GLY A 78 9.47 3.83 -10.46
CA GLY A 78 8.46 3.38 -11.42
C GLY A 78 8.20 1.87 -11.33
N LEU A 79 9.24 1.06 -11.18
CA LEU A 79 9.11 -0.39 -11.07
C LEU A 79 8.36 -0.80 -9.79
N ALA A 80 8.68 -0.16 -8.65
CA ALA A 80 7.96 -0.38 -7.40
C ALA A 80 6.50 0.06 -7.50
N ALA A 81 6.21 1.20 -8.13
CA ALA A 81 4.86 1.71 -8.31
C ALA A 81 4.00 0.77 -9.15
N PHE A 82 4.53 0.29 -10.28
CA PHE A 82 3.85 -0.70 -11.11
C PHE A 82 3.65 -2.04 -10.39
N GLY A 83 4.67 -2.51 -9.68
CA GLY A 83 4.59 -3.71 -8.86
C GLY A 83 3.51 -3.61 -7.77
N ALA A 84 3.51 -2.51 -7.01
CA ALA A 84 2.52 -2.27 -5.95
C ALA A 84 1.11 -2.13 -6.52
N ALA A 85 0.91 -1.36 -7.59
CA ALA A 85 -0.39 -1.22 -8.25
C ALA A 85 -0.92 -2.58 -8.74
N GLY A 86 -0.05 -3.39 -9.35
CA GLY A 86 -0.35 -4.78 -9.67
C GLY A 86 -0.74 -5.57 -8.40
N GLY A 87 0.06 -5.54 -7.35
CA GLY A 87 -0.25 -6.22 -6.08
C GLY A 87 -1.65 -5.90 -5.55
N PHE A 88 -2.01 -4.62 -5.46
CA PHE A 88 -3.33 -4.21 -4.97
C PHE A 88 -4.48 -4.63 -5.88
N LEU A 89 -4.28 -4.62 -7.20
CA LEU A 89 -5.28 -5.05 -8.17
C LEU A 89 -5.47 -6.57 -8.20
N ALA A 90 -4.50 -7.36 -7.71
CA ALA A 90 -4.53 -8.83 -7.87
C ALA A 90 -5.79 -9.43 -7.28
N PRO A 91 -6.10 -9.21 -5.99
CA PRO A 91 -7.28 -9.79 -5.39
C PRO A 91 -8.57 -9.23 -5.96
N VAL A 92 -8.59 -7.95 -6.35
CA VAL A 92 -9.79 -7.33 -6.95
C VAL A 92 -10.11 -7.98 -8.29
N LEU A 93 -9.08 -8.19 -9.11
CA LEU A 93 -9.23 -8.82 -10.41
C LEU A 93 -9.53 -10.30 -10.29
N THR A 94 -8.95 -11.02 -9.31
CA THR A 94 -9.14 -12.47 -9.16
C THR A 94 -10.35 -12.86 -8.32
N SER A 95 -10.87 -11.98 -7.46
CA SER A 95 -12.01 -12.27 -6.60
C SER A 95 -13.24 -12.74 -7.39
N THR A 96 -13.89 -13.77 -6.84
CA THR A 96 -15.15 -14.36 -7.32
C THR A 96 -16.36 -13.88 -6.50
N GLY A 97 -16.21 -12.81 -5.71
CA GLY A 97 -17.32 -12.18 -4.95
C GLY A 97 -17.67 -12.86 -3.63
N GLY A 98 -17.12 -14.05 -3.32
CA GLY A 98 -17.34 -14.79 -2.06
C GLY A 98 -16.11 -14.89 -1.14
N GLY A 99 -15.03 -14.16 -1.43
CA GLY A 99 -13.78 -14.25 -0.67
C GLY A 99 -13.90 -13.70 0.76
N SER A 100 -13.28 -14.38 1.72
CA SER A 100 -13.15 -13.90 3.10
C SER A 100 -12.46 -12.52 3.13
N HIS A 101 -13.14 -11.52 3.68
CA HIS A 101 -12.61 -10.16 3.84
C HIS A 101 -11.33 -10.13 4.68
N VAL A 102 -11.19 -11.05 5.64
CA VAL A 102 -9.98 -11.22 6.44
C VAL A 102 -8.78 -11.55 5.55
N MET A 103 -8.95 -12.44 4.57
CA MET A 103 -7.87 -12.81 3.67
C MET A 103 -7.43 -11.62 2.80
N LEU A 104 -8.41 -10.85 2.28
CA LEU A 104 -8.13 -9.67 1.47
C LEU A 104 -7.41 -8.58 2.28
N PHE A 105 -7.88 -8.28 3.49
CA PHE A 105 -7.25 -7.28 4.35
C PHE A 105 -5.90 -7.72 4.89
N SER A 106 -5.72 -8.99 5.27
CA SER A 106 -4.40 -9.55 5.62
C SER A 106 -3.40 -9.46 4.46
N TYR A 107 -3.88 -9.72 3.23
CA TYR A 107 -3.05 -9.57 2.04
C TYR A 107 -2.61 -8.12 1.81
N TYR A 108 -3.54 -7.16 1.92
CA TYR A 108 -3.21 -5.75 1.84
C TYR A 108 -2.32 -5.29 2.99
N ALA A 109 -2.48 -5.83 4.20
CA ALA A 109 -1.58 -5.57 5.32
C ALA A 109 -0.14 -6.00 4.98
N LEU A 110 0.03 -7.18 4.38
CA LEU A 110 1.34 -7.68 3.96
C LEU A 110 1.95 -6.81 2.84
N LEU A 111 1.15 -6.40 1.85
CA LEU A 111 1.60 -5.47 0.81
C LEU A 111 2.01 -4.10 1.39
N ASN A 112 1.21 -3.55 2.30
CA ASN A 112 1.50 -2.28 2.97
C ASN A 112 2.77 -2.37 3.84
N LEU A 113 2.99 -3.49 4.53
CA LEU A 113 4.24 -3.75 5.25
C LEU A 113 5.43 -3.81 4.28
N GLY A 114 5.25 -4.38 3.09
CA GLY A 114 6.25 -4.34 2.02
C GLY A 114 6.58 -2.91 1.58
N ILE A 115 5.55 -2.07 1.37
CA ILE A 115 5.73 -0.65 1.03
C ILE A 115 6.44 0.09 2.16
N LEU A 116 6.07 -0.14 3.42
CA LEU A 116 6.76 0.43 4.59
C LEU A 116 8.22 -0.02 4.65
N GLY A 117 8.50 -1.29 4.36
CA GLY A 117 9.85 -1.83 4.26
C GLY A 117 10.67 -1.14 3.18
N ILE A 118 10.10 -0.94 1.99
CA ILE A 118 10.74 -0.16 0.91
C ILE A 118 10.97 1.28 1.36
N ALA A 119 9.97 1.91 2.00
CA ALA A 119 10.04 3.27 2.54
C ALA A 119 11.16 3.45 3.58
N TRP A 120 11.52 2.39 4.31
CA TRP A 120 12.66 2.39 5.25
C TRP A 120 14.01 2.55 4.57
N PHE A 121 14.15 2.07 3.33
CA PHE A 121 15.36 2.25 2.54
C PHE A 121 15.28 3.49 1.65
N LYS A 122 14.11 3.74 1.04
CA LYS A 122 13.87 4.79 0.05
C LYS A 122 12.51 5.43 0.23
N SER A 123 12.49 6.69 0.63
CA SER A 123 11.28 7.47 0.90
C SER A 123 10.61 7.98 -0.39
N TRP A 124 10.11 7.08 -1.25
CA TRP A 124 9.38 7.47 -2.47
C TRP A 124 7.89 7.77 -2.20
N ARG A 125 7.53 9.05 -2.27
CA ARG A 125 6.15 9.54 -2.06
C ARG A 125 5.08 8.85 -2.92
N PRO A 126 5.26 8.69 -4.25
CA PRO A 126 4.21 8.11 -5.09
C PRO A 126 3.86 6.67 -4.73
N LEU A 127 4.83 5.89 -4.21
CA LEU A 127 4.57 4.51 -3.78
C LEU A 127 3.60 4.47 -2.59
N ASN A 128 3.79 5.35 -1.62
CA ASN A 128 2.92 5.46 -0.45
C ASN A 128 1.52 5.96 -0.84
N LEU A 129 1.44 6.95 -1.73
CA LEU A 129 0.15 7.44 -2.22
C LEU A 129 -0.64 6.37 -2.97
N ILE A 130 0.03 5.54 -3.77
CA ILE A 130 -0.57 4.39 -4.44
C ILE A 130 -1.10 3.40 -3.40
N GLY A 131 -0.28 3.00 -2.44
CA GLY A 131 -0.72 2.11 -1.36
C GLY A 131 -1.93 2.67 -0.62
N PHE A 132 -1.87 3.96 -0.27
CA PHE A 132 -2.90 4.66 0.49
C PHE A 132 -4.21 4.68 -0.29
N ALA A 133 -4.17 5.16 -1.53
CA ALA A 133 -5.32 5.25 -2.40
C ALA A 133 -5.96 3.88 -2.60
N PHE A 134 -5.19 2.84 -2.92
CA PHE A 134 -5.75 1.50 -3.10
C PHE A 134 -6.33 0.91 -1.81
N THR A 135 -5.62 0.99 -0.69
CA THR A 135 -6.08 0.41 0.58
C THR A 135 -7.39 1.05 1.03
N PHE A 136 -7.47 2.38 1.01
CA PHE A 136 -8.65 3.11 1.45
C PHE A 136 -9.79 3.09 0.42
N ALA A 137 -9.51 3.17 -0.88
CA ALA A 137 -10.57 3.06 -1.90
C ALA A 137 -11.20 1.66 -1.88
N ILE A 138 -10.39 0.60 -1.83
CA ILE A 138 -10.90 -0.78 -1.78
C ILE A 138 -11.62 -1.03 -0.45
N GLY A 139 -11.08 -0.55 0.68
CA GLY A 139 -11.74 -0.61 1.98
C GLY A 139 -13.10 0.10 1.97
N THR A 140 -13.21 1.25 1.32
CA THR A 140 -14.46 2.02 1.20
C THR A 140 -15.48 1.28 0.32
N VAL A 141 -15.06 0.79 -0.85
CA VAL A 141 -15.93 0.03 -1.77
C VAL A 141 -16.41 -1.27 -1.11
N TRP A 142 -15.54 -1.95 -0.38
CA TRP A 142 -15.95 -3.14 0.36
C TRP A 142 -16.92 -2.78 1.49
N GLY A 143 -16.61 -1.73 2.25
CA GLY A 143 -17.44 -1.21 3.34
C GLY A 143 -18.83 -0.76 2.89
N SER A 144 -18.98 -0.20 1.70
CA SER A 144 -20.29 0.23 1.19
C SER A 144 -21.15 -0.93 0.68
N ASN A 145 -20.53 -1.97 0.13
CA ASN A 145 -21.24 -3.03 -0.60
C ASN A 145 -21.43 -4.33 0.19
N TYR A 146 -20.53 -4.63 1.14
CA TYR A 146 -20.46 -5.93 1.81
C TYR A 146 -20.41 -5.85 3.34
N TYR A 147 -20.40 -4.64 3.91
CA TYR A 147 -20.34 -4.48 5.36
C TYR A 147 -21.62 -4.99 6.02
N GLN A 148 -21.43 -5.85 7.02
CA GLN A 148 -22.47 -6.26 7.94
C GLN A 148 -22.01 -5.99 9.37
N PRO A 149 -22.92 -5.65 10.31
CA PRO A 149 -22.58 -5.43 11.72
C PRO A 149 -21.78 -6.58 12.34
N ALA A 150 -22.03 -7.82 11.91
CA ALA A 150 -21.33 -9.02 12.37
C ALA A 150 -19.83 -9.05 12.01
N HIS A 151 -19.37 -8.25 11.04
CA HIS A 151 -17.97 -8.16 10.62
C HIS A 151 -17.19 -7.03 11.30
N PHE A 152 -17.82 -6.32 12.25
CA PHE A 152 -17.19 -5.23 12.99
C PHE A 152 -15.89 -5.67 13.69
N ALA A 153 -15.96 -6.76 14.46
CA ALA A 153 -14.83 -7.26 15.26
C ALA A 153 -13.62 -7.68 14.42
N THR A 154 -13.83 -8.07 13.15
CA THR A 154 -12.74 -8.42 12.23
C THR A 154 -12.26 -7.23 11.41
N THR A 155 -13.11 -6.24 11.13
CA THR A 155 -12.76 -5.09 10.26
C THR A 155 -12.06 -3.97 11.02
N GLU A 156 -12.50 -3.70 12.25
CA GLU A 156 -11.94 -2.61 13.07
C GLU A 156 -10.43 -2.77 13.34
N PRO A 157 -9.90 -3.96 13.72
CA PRO A 157 -8.47 -4.13 13.91
C PRO A 157 -7.65 -3.85 12.66
N PHE A 158 -8.15 -4.19 11.47
CA PHE A 158 -7.48 -3.88 10.21
C PHE A 158 -7.48 -2.38 9.92
N LEU A 159 -8.58 -1.67 10.19
CA LEU A 159 -8.65 -0.22 10.02
C LEU A 159 -7.64 0.49 10.94
N ILE A 160 -7.59 0.10 12.22
CA ILE A 160 -6.61 0.61 13.18
C ILE A 160 -5.19 0.27 12.72
N PHE A 161 -4.94 -0.96 12.26
CA PHE A 161 -3.63 -1.38 11.77
C PHE A 161 -3.19 -0.55 10.55
N PHE A 162 -4.04 -0.37 9.54
CA PHE A 162 -3.73 0.46 8.39
C PHE A 162 -3.49 1.91 8.80
N PHE A 163 -4.33 2.45 9.69
CA PHE A 163 -4.13 3.78 10.23
C PHE A 163 -2.76 3.94 10.89
N LEU A 164 -2.40 3.06 11.83
CA LEU A 164 -1.10 3.08 12.51
C LEU A 164 0.07 2.90 11.54
N LEU A 165 -0.08 2.03 10.53
CA LEU A 165 0.93 1.81 9.50
C LEU A 165 1.19 3.09 8.71
N TYR A 166 0.15 3.77 8.25
CA TYR A 166 0.30 5.03 7.51
C TYR A 166 0.78 6.19 8.39
N VAL A 167 0.43 6.22 9.68
CA VAL A 167 1.03 7.16 10.65
C VAL A 167 2.53 6.89 10.75
N ALA A 168 2.94 5.63 10.90
CA ALA A 168 4.36 5.25 10.95
C ALA A 168 5.10 5.65 9.67
N VAL A 169 4.48 5.45 8.49
CA VAL A 169 5.03 5.93 7.20
C VAL A 169 5.23 7.45 7.20
N SER A 170 4.23 8.22 7.64
CA SER A 170 4.30 9.69 7.71
C SER A 170 5.43 10.16 8.64
N ILE A 171 5.56 9.54 9.83
CA ILE A 171 6.63 9.87 10.80
C ILE A 171 8.00 9.52 10.24
N LEU A 172 8.14 8.34 9.62
CA LEU A 172 9.39 7.90 9.01
C LEU A 172 9.85 8.86 7.91
N PHE A 173 8.92 9.37 7.11
CA PHE A 173 9.20 10.37 6.09
C PHE A 173 9.61 11.71 6.70
N ALA A 174 8.89 12.17 7.73
CA ALA A 174 9.20 13.42 8.42
C ALA A 174 10.60 13.41 9.04
N HIS A 175 11.08 12.25 9.51
CA HIS A 175 12.43 12.11 10.06
C HIS A 175 13.54 12.00 9.00
N ARG A 176 13.25 11.46 7.82
CA ARG A 176 14.24 11.15 6.78
C ARG A 176 14.37 12.23 5.70
N GLN A 177 13.41 13.15 5.59
CA GLN A 177 13.46 14.23 4.61
C GLN A 177 14.39 15.37 5.08
N PRO A 178 15.44 15.74 4.34
CA PRO A 178 16.20 16.94 4.63
C PRO A 178 15.28 18.17 4.50
N PRO A 179 15.46 19.20 5.36
CA PRO A 179 14.62 20.40 5.42
C PRO A 179 14.85 21.37 4.24
N ASN A 180 14.98 20.83 3.02
CA ASN A 180 15.06 21.65 1.83
C ASN A 180 13.65 21.90 1.30
N LEU A 181 13.14 23.08 1.64
CA LEU A 181 11.82 23.62 1.32
C LEU A 181 11.52 23.61 -0.19
N LYS A 182 11.05 22.50 -0.75
CA LYS A 182 10.28 22.46 -2.02
C LYS A 182 9.18 21.41 -2.11
N GLY A 183 9.06 20.50 -1.14
CA GLY A 183 7.95 19.56 -1.09
C GLY A 183 7.09 19.91 0.12
N PHE A 184 5.85 20.34 -0.12
CA PHE A 184 4.79 20.33 0.89
C PHE A 184 4.99 19.08 1.77
N VAL A 185 5.13 19.27 3.09
CA VAL A 185 4.79 18.23 4.06
C VAL A 185 3.56 17.55 3.51
N ASP A 186 3.63 16.24 3.33
CA ASP A 186 2.72 15.43 2.52
C ASP A 186 1.28 15.57 3.03
N GLY A 187 0.65 16.72 2.78
CA GLY A 187 -0.56 17.15 3.46
C GLY A 187 -1.72 16.23 3.12
N SER A 188 -1.63 15.61 1.96
CA SER A 188 -2.50 14.50 1.54
C SER A 188 -2.49 13.33 2.52
N LEU A 189 -1.32 12.92 3.03
CA LEU A 189 -1.18 11.82 3.97
C LEU A 189 -1.37 12.27 5.41
N VAL A 190 -0.85 13.44 5.78
CA VAL A 190 -0.95 13.98 7.14
C VAL A 190 -2.40 14.35 7.50
N PHE A 191 -3.12 15.00 6.57
CA PHE A 191 -4.51 15.40 6.77
C PHE A 191 -5.52 14.40 6.18
N GLY A 192 -5.19 13.75 5.06
CA GLY A 192 -6.12 12.82 4.41
C GLY A 192 -6.26 11.48 5.14
N LEU A 193 -5.20 10.99 5.80
CA LEU A 193 -5.28 9.77 6.61
C LEU A 193 -6.29 9.91 7.76
N PRO A 194 -6.22 10.93 8.64
CA PRO A 194 -7.22 11.10 9.70
C PRO A 194 -8.62 11.31 9.14
N ALA A 195 -8.77 12.12 8.09
CA ALA A 195 -10.07 12.40 7.50
C ALA A 195 -10.75 11.11 6.98
N ILE A 196 -10.01 10.30 6.21
CA ILE A 196 -10.54 9.06 5.64
C ILE A 196 -10.73 7.99 6.71
N ALA A 197 -9.79 7.83 7.65
CA ALA A 197 -9.94 6.89 8.75
C ALA A 197 -11.14 7.24 9.64
N PHE A 198 -11.36 8.52 9.94
CA PHE A 198 -12.53 8.97 10.69
C PHE A 198 -13.84 8.77 9.91
N ALA A 199 -13.85 9.05 8.60
CA ALA A 199 -14.99 8.79 7.74
C ALA A 199 -15.38 7.29 7.72
N LEU A 200 -14.39 6.40 7.60
CA LEU A 200 -14.64 4.95 7.62
C LEU A 200 -15.04 4.45 9.01
N GLN A 201 -14.41 4.95 10.07
CA GLN A 201 -14.73 4.59 11.46
C GLN A 201 -16.15 5.04 11.83
N SER A 202 -16.55 6.26 11.44
CA SER A 202 -17.92 6.75 11.66
C SER A 202 -18.96 5.97 10.86
N ALA A 203 -18.62 5.46 9.66
CA ALA A 203 -19.48 4.57 8.90
C ALA A 203 -19.62 3.19 9.57
N LEU A 204 -18.53 2.64 10.13
CA LEU A 204 -18.52 1.33 10.81
C LEU A 204 -19.39 1.34 12.08
N ILE A 205 -19.38 2.46 12.80
CA ILE A 205 -19.93 2.61 14.15
C ILE A 205 -21.31 3.30 14.14
N ARG A 206 -21.87 3.58 12.97
CA ARG A 206 -23.15 4.30 12.78
C ARG A 206 -24.36 3.70 13.53
N GLN A 207 -24.25 2.43 13.91
CA GLN A 207 -25.26 1.65 14.64
C GLN A 207 -25.13 1.71 16.18
N TYR A 208 -24.00 2.20 16.71
CA TYR A 208 -23.78 2.34 18.16
C TYR A 208 -23.98 3.80 18.58
N GLU A 209 -24.95 4.03 19.47
CA GLU A 209 -25.44 5.36 19.90
C GLU A 209 -24.32 6.30 20.42
N TYR A 210 -23.26 5.76 21.03
CA TYR A 210 -22.11 6.53 21.55
C TYR A 210 -20.81 6.33 20.78
N GLY A 211 -20.81 5.51 19.73
CA GLY A 211 -19.56 5.03 19.19
C GLY A 211 -18.82 6.06 18.30
N THR A 212 -19.55 7.01 17.72
CA THR A 212 -18.95 8.16 17.02
C THR A 212 -18.24 9.11 18.01
N SER A 213 -18.83 9.34 19.18
CA SER A 213 -18.22 10.18 20.24
C SER A 213 -16.99 9.53 20.87
N LEU A 214 -17.01 8.22 21.14
CA LEU A 214 -15.85 7.49 21.67
C LEU A 214 -14.71 7.43 20.65
N SER A 215 -15.02 7.18 19.38
CA SER A 215 -14.00 7.16 18.32
C SER A 215 -13.37 8.55 18.10
N ALA A 216 -14.18 9.61 18.13
CA ALA A 216 -13.68 10.98 18.06
C ALA A 216 -12.78 11.33 19.25
N LEU A 217 -13.14 10.89 20.46
CA LEU A 217 -12.32 11.03 21.66
C LEU A 217 -11.00 10.26 21.56
N SER A 218 -11.04 9.00 21.15
CA SER A 218 -9.84 8.16 20.98
C SER A 218 -8.91 8.74 19.91
N MET A 219 -9.46 9.22 18.79
CA MET A 219 -8.69 9.81 17.71
C MET A 219 -8.08 11.16 18.13
N SER A 220 -8.85 12.02 18.80
CA SER A 220 -8.34 13.28 19.35
C SER A 220 -7.25 13.05 20.40
N ALA A 221 -7.45 12.10 21.33
CA ALA A 221 -6.45 11.74 22.32
C ALA A 221 -5.16 11.18 21.67
N PHE A 222 -5.29 10.36 20.63
CA PHE A 222 -4.15 9.84 19.88
C PHE A 222 -3.36 10.97 19.20
N TYR A 223 -4.05 11.89 18.52
CA TYR A 223 -3.41 13.03 17.85
C TYR A 223 -2.74 14.00 18.82
N ILE A 224 -3.39 14.31 19.96
CA ILE A 224 -2.80 15.13 21.02
C ILE A 224 -1.58 14.43 21.63
N GLY A 225 -1.65 13.12 21.85
CA GLY A 225 -0.52 12.29 22.31
C GLY A 225 0.64 12.30 21.32
N LEU A 226 0.35 12.17 20.03
CA LEU A 226 1.35 12.21 18.97
C LEU A 226 2.02 13.60 18.87
N ALA A 227 1.21 14.66 18.91
CA ALA A 227 1.69 16.04 18.86
C ALA A 227 2.54 16.40 20.09
N THR A 228 2.11 16.01 21.29
CA THR A 228 2.88 16.22 22.52
C THR A 228 4.17 15.40 22.56
N TRP A 229 4.17 14.17 22.04
CA TRP A 229 5.37 13.34 21.92
C TRP A 229 6.36 13.89 20.89
N LEU A 230 5.88 14.32 19.71
CA LEU A 230 6.71 14.98 18.70
C LEU A 230 7.29 16.30 19.22
N TRP A 231 6.50 17.08 19.96
CA TRP A 231 6.95 18.36 20.54
C TRP A 231 7.98 18.17 21.66
N ARG A 232 7.83 17.13 22.49
CA ARG A 232 8.80 16.77 23.53
C ARG A 232 10.11 16.22 22.98
N SER A 233 10.08 15.60 21.81
CA SER A 233 11.26 14.98 21.20
C SER A 233 12.28 15.97 20.63
N ARG A 234 12.04 17.30 20.66
CA ARG A 234 12.95 18.38 20.20
C ARG A 234 13.81 18.00 18.98
N ILE A 235 13.18 17.56 17.90
CA ILE A 235 13.87 17.31 16.62
C ILE A 235 13.89 18.61 15.83
N ASP A 236 15.08 19.21 15.67
CA ASP A 236 15.29 20.43 14.89
C ASP A 236 14.85 20.21 13.44
N GLY A 237 13.75 20.87 13.04
CA GLY A 237 13.15 20.80 11.70
C GLY A 237 11.61 20.72 11.69
N MET A 238 10.99 20.31 12.80
CA MET A 238 9.53 20.14 12.91
C MET A 238 8.84 21.32 13.60
N ARG A 239 8.85 22.51 13.01
CA ARG A 239 7.95 23.61 13.42
C ARG A 239 6.68 23.67 12.55
N MET A 240 6.83 23.40 11.25
CA MET A 240 5.72 23.40 10.28
C MET A 240 4.75 22.21 10.41
N LEU A 241 5.24 21.04 10.84
CA LEU A 241 4.40 19.85 11.08
C LEU A 241 3.51 20.02 12.31
N THR A 242 4.02 20.68 13.35
CA THR A 242 3.31 20.95 14.60
C THR A 242 2.25 22.03 14.47
N GLU A 243 2.38 22.93 13.49
CA GLU A 243 1.34 23.91 13.13
C GLU A 243 0.23 23.30 12.24
N SER A 244 0.46 22.10 11.70
CA SER A 244 -0.46 21.41 10.79
C SER A 244 -1.33 20.35 11.48
N PHE A 245 -1.00 19.92 12.71
CA PHE A 245 -1.83 19.02 13.51
C PHE A 245 -2.67 19.81 14.52
#